data_AF-A0A0P0Z718-F1
#
_entry.id   AF-A0A0P0Z718-F1
#
_cell.length_a   1.000
_cell.length_b   1.000
_cell.length_c   1.000
_cell.angle_alpha   90.00
_cell.angle_beta   90.00
_cell.angle_gamma   90.00
#
_symmetry.space_group_name_H-M   'P 1'
#
loop_
_entity.id
_entity.type
_entity.pdbx_description
1 polymer ?
#
loop_
_entity_poly.entity_id
_entity_poly.type
_entity_poly.pdbx_seq_one_letter_code
_entity_poly.pdbx_strand_id
1 'polypeptide(L)'
;MRWLLSLWFLPIGFLVLWLTLASNDWGFGMHFFSRDMYDTVFGVYAAVLGVPAESLPPLVVRALILDSLIVLALYAFRRRKPILAFLRERYSRGSASLESLSKAP
;
A
#
# COMPACT_ATOMS: atom_id res chain seq x y z
N MET A 1 -7.59 -9.98 13.74
CA MET A 1 -6.95 -8.84 13.02
C MET A 1 -6.33 -9.24 11.69
N ARG A 2 -5.73 -10.44 11.53
CA ARG A 2 -5.18 -10.88 10.23
C ARG A 2 -6.23 -10.83 9.11
N TRP A 3 -7.43 -11.35 9.39
CA TRP A 3 -8.59 -11.27 8.48
C TRP A 3 -9.00 -9.85 8.10
N LEU A 4 -8.99 -8.91 9.05
CA LEU A 4 -9.38 -7.52 8.81
C LEU A 4 -8.35 -6.81 7.90
N LEU A 5 -7.06 -7.08 8.11
CA LEU A 5 -6.01 -6.59 7.21
C LEU A 5 -6.10 -7.26 5.83
N SER A 6 -6.26 -8.58 5.73
CA SER A 6 -6.40 -9.26 4.45
C SER A 6 -7.61 -8.77 3.66
N LEU A 7 -8.75 -8.57 4.32
CA LEU A 7 -9.95 -8.01 3.71
C LEU A 7 -9.78 -6.56 3.27
N TRP A 8 -8.87 -5.80 3.90
CA TRP A 8 -8.53 -4.43 3.49
C TRP A 8 -7.53 -4.39 2.32
N PHE A 9 -6.44 -5.16 2.43
CA PHE A 9 -5.38 -5.17 1.42
C PHE A 9 -5.82 -5.80 0.10
N LEU A 10 -6.80 -6.71 0.11
CA LEU A 10 -7.30 -7.34 -1.11
C LEU A 10 -7.95 -6.33 -2.09
N PRO A 11 -8.97 -5.54 -1.70
CA PRO A 11 -9.58 -4.56 -2.60
C PRO A 11 -8.62 -3.42 -2.97
N ILE A 12 -7.78 -2.97 -2.02
CA ILE A 12 -6.77 -1.93 -2.28
C ILE A 12 -5.73 -2.43 -3.28
N GLY A 13 -5.22 -3.65 -3.08
CA GLY A 13 -4.26 -4.28 -3.99
C GLY A 13 -4.84 -4.49 -5.38
N PHE A 14 -6.10 -4.90 -5.46
CA PHE A 14 -6.81 -5.02 -6.74
C PHE A 14 -6.94 -3.66 -7.44
N LEU A 15 -7.31 -2.60 -6.72
CA LEU A 15 -7.43 -1.25 -7.28
C LEU A 15 -6.07 -0.74 -7.79
N VAL A 16 -5.00 -0.87 -6.99
CA VAL A 16 -3.64 -0.47 -7.39
C VAL A 16 -3.17 -1.29 -8.60
N LEU A 17 -3.43 -2.59 -8.60
CA LEU A 17 -3.09 -3.47 -9.72
C LEU A 17 -3.82 -3.03 -10.99
N TRP A 18 -5.13 -2.81 -10.91
CA TRP A 18 -5.91 -2.33 -12.04
C TRP A 18 -5.44 -0.95 -12.53
N LEU A 19 -5.22 -0.01 -11.60
CA LEU A 19 -4.76 1.35 -11.92
C LEU A 19 -3.42 1.31 -12.65
N THR A 20 -2.48 0.49 -12.18
CA THR A 20 -1.16 0.35 -12.82
C THR A 20 -1.26 -0.35 -14.17
N LEU A 21 -1.96 -1.48 -14.27
CA LEU A 21 -2.18 -2.19 -15.53
C LEU A 21 -2.82 -1.30 -16.59
N ALA A 22 -3.95 -0.69 -16.26
CA ALA A 22 -4.72 0.11 -17.19
C ALA A 22 -4.02 1.42 -17.57
N SER A 23 -3.26 2.02 -16.64
CA SER A 23 -2.46 3.20 -16.97
C SER A 23 -1.31 2.91 -17.94
N ASN A 24 -0.72 1.70 -17.88
CA ASN A 24 0.38 1.25 -18.76
C ASN A 24 -0.10 0.48 -20.00
N ASP A 25 -1.41 0.42 -20.23
CA ASP A 25 -2.04 -0.32 -21.32
C ASP A 25 -1.69 -1.82 -21.35
N TRP A 26 -1.51 -2.43 -20.17
CA TRP A 26 -1.31 -3.86 -19.99
C TRP A 26 -2.66 -4.59 -20.01
N GLY A 27 -3.34 -4.49 -21.16
CA GLY A 27 -4.69 -5.02 -21.35
C GLY A 27 -4.79 -6.55 -21.32
N PHE A 28 -3.73 -7.28 -21.67
CA PHE A 28 -3.75 -8.75 -21.85
C PHE A 28 -4.92 -9.26 -22.72
N GLY A 29 -5.42 -8.44 -23.65
CA GLY A 29 -6.62 -8.74 -24.46
C GLY A 29 -7.96 -8.53 -23.74
N MET A 30 -7.95 -8.11 -22.48
CA MET A 30 -9.13 -7.74 -21.70
C MET A 30 -9.35 -6.23 -21.73
N HIS A 31 -10.52 -5.80 -22.20
CA HIS A 31 -10.87 -4.37 -22.24
C HIS A 31 -10.84 -3.70 -20.86
N PHE A 32 -11.09 -4.45 -19.78
CA PHE A 32 -11.08 -3.91 -18.42
C PHE A 32 -9.72 -3.33 -18.01
N PHE A 33 -8.60 -3.90 -18.47
CA PHE A 33 -7.25 -3.41 -18.17
C PHE A 33 -6.67 -2.53 -19.29
N SER A 34 -7.51 -2.07 -20.22
CA SER A 34 -7.09 -1.19 -21.31
C SER A 34 -7.02 0.27 -20.87
N ARG A 35 -6.24 1.07 -21.62
CA ARG A 35 -6.21 2.51 -21.43
C ARG A 35 -7.57 3.18 -21.69
N ASP A 36 -8.35 2.68 -22.64
CA ASP A 36 -9.68 3.21 -22.95
C ASP A 36 -10.64 3.13 -21.76
N MET A 37 -10.64 1.99 -21.05
CA MET A 37 -11.45 1.82 -19.84
C MET A 37 -10.99 2.76 -18.74
N TYR A 38 -9.67 2.91 -18.56
CA TYR A 38 -9.10 3.85 -17.60
C TYR A 38 -9.56 5.29 -17.87
N ASP A 39 -9.42 5.76 -19.11
CA ASP A 39 -9.80 7.13 -19.48
C ASP A 39 -11.33 7.32 -19.39
N THR A 40 -12.13 6.30 -19.71
CA THR A 40 -13.59 6.32 -19.55
C THR A 40 -13.99 6.48 -18.08
N VAL A 41 -13.41 5.67 -17.19
CA VAL A 41 -13.70 5.73 -15.75
C VAL A 41 -13.33 7.09 -15.19
N PHE A 42 -12.13 7.59 -15.48
CA PHE A 42 -11.69 8.90 -15.00
C PHE A 42 -12.46 10.06 -15.65
N GLY A 43 -12.92 9.91 -16.90
CA GLY A 43 -13.79 10.87 -17.57
C GLY A 43 -15.15 11.01 -16.88
N VAL A 44 -15.77 9.89 -16.48
CA VAL A 44 -17.02 9.90 -15.70
C VAL A 44 -16.80 10.58 -14.35
N TYR A 45 -15.74 10.22 -13.62
CA TYR A 45 -15.45 10.86 -12.34
C TYR A 45 -15.13 12.36 -12.47
N ALA A 46 -14.42 12.76 -13.52
CA ALA A 46 -14.11 14.15 -13.81
C ALA A 46 -15.39 14.96 -14.04
N ALA A 47 -16.32 14.42 -14.82
CA ALA A 47 -17.61 15.05 -15.06
C ALA A 47 -18.46 15.18 -13.78
N VAL A 48 -18.45 14.17 -12.91
CA VAL A 48 -19.20 14.19 -11.64
C VAL A 48 -18.58 15.16 -10.63
N LEU A 49 -17.25 15.20 -10.55
CA LEU A 49 -16.51 16.00 -9.57
C LEU A 49 -16.24 17.44 -10.04
N GLY A 50 -16.42 17.74 -11.33
CA GLY A 50 -16.11 19.05 -11.92
C GLY A 50 -14.62 19.37 -11.93
N VAL A 51 -13.75 18.36 -11.95
CA VAL A 51 -12.28 18.51 -11.95
C VAL A 51 -11.68 17.85 -13.19
N PRO A 52 -10.50 18.27 -13.67
CA PRO A 52 -9.86 17.64 -14.82
C PRO A 52 -9.51 16.18 -14.53
N ALA A 53 -9.77 15.29 -15.50
CA ALA A 53 -9.52 13.85 -15.38
C ALA A 53 -8.04 13.54 -15.08
N GLU A 54 -7.13 14.35 -15.60
CA GLU A 54 -5.68 14.26 -15.41
C GLU A 54 -5.27 14.38 -13.93
N SER A 55 -6.05 15.12 -13.14
CA SER A 55 -5.77 15.35 -11.72
C SER A 55 -6.22 14.19 -10.83
N LEU A 56 -7.15 13.35 -11.30
CA LEU A 56 -7.78 12.30 -10.50
C LEU A 56 -6.83 11.14 -10.16
N PRO A 57 -6.06 10.55 -11.10
CA PRO A 57 -5.19 9.43 -10.76
C PRO A 57 -4.16 9.76 -9.68
N PRO A 58 -3.44 10.92 -9.73
CA PRO A 58 -2.56 11.33 -8.65
C PRO A 58 -3.29 11.52 -7.31
N LEU A 59 -4.52 12.03 -7.32
CA LEU A 59 -5.34 12.18 -6.12
C LEU A 59 -5.73 10.82 -5.52
N VAL A 60 -6.13 9.86 -6.35
CA VAL A 60 -6.47 8.49 -5.93
C VAL A 60 -5.25 7.83 -5.30
N VAL A 61 -4.07 7.92 -5.93
CA VAL A 61 -2.83 7.36 -5.37
C VAL A 61 -2.50 7.96 -4.00
N ARG A 62 -2.60 9.29 -3.85
CA ARG A 62 -2.38 9.96 -2.56
C ARG A 62 -3.37 9.51 -1.49
N ALA A 63 -4.65 9.37 -1.85
CA ALA A 63 -5.68 8.89 -0.96
C ALA A 63 -5.40 7.45 -0.50
N LEU A 64 -5.00 6.55 -1.42
CA LEU A 64 -4.66 5.16 -1.11
C LEU A 64 -3.46 5.05 -0.17
N ILE A 65 -2.41 5.86 -0.38
CA ILE A 65 -1.23 5.90 0.48
C ILE A 65 -1.63 6.35 1.88
N LEU A 66 -2.34 7.48 1.99
CA LEU A 66 -2.75 8.04 3.27
C LEU A 66 -3.64 7.06 4.04
N ASP A 67 -4.63 6.48 3.38
CA ASP A 67 -5.54 5.49 3.96
C ASP A 67 -4.79 4.25 4.46
N SER A 68 -3.92 3.67 3.62
CA SER A 68 -3.09 2.52 3.98
C SER A 68 -2.18 2.83 5.18
N LEU A 69 -1.63 4.03 5.23
CA LEU A 69 -0.80 4.50 6.35
C LEU A 69 -1.61 4.58 7.64
N ILE A 70 -2.83 5.11 7.59
CA ILE A 70 -3.74 5.18 8.75
C ILE A 70 -4.07 3.77 9.26
N VAL A 71 -4.42 2.85 8.37
CA VAL A 71 -4.73 1.46 8.75
C VAL A 71 -3.52 0.75 9.37
N LEU A 72 -2.33 0.93 8.78
CA LEU A 72 -1.09 0.40 9.33
C LEU A 72 -0.71 1.04 10.66
N ALA A 73 -0.90 2.35 10.82
CA ALA A 73 -0.65 3.07 12.07
C ALA A 73 -1.58 2.59 13.19
N LEU A 74 -2.88 2.42 12.89
CA LEU A 74 -3.85 1.88 13.84
C LEU A 74 -3.52 0.44 14.24
N TYR A 75 -3.11 -0.38 13.27
CA TYR A 75 -2.66 -1.74 13.53
C TYR A 75 -1.41 -1.76 14.43
N ALA A 76 -0.40 -0.95 14.10
CA ALA A 76 0.84 -0.82 14.87
C ALA A 76 0.55 -0.34 16.30
N PHE A 77 -0.35 0.63 16.48
CA PHE A 77 -0.74 1.14 17.79
C PHE A 77 -1.41 0.07 18.68
N ARG A 78 -2.24 -0.80 18.08
CA ARG A 78 -2.87 -1.94 18.79
C ARG A 78 -1.89 -3.07 19.09
N ARG A 79 -0.86 -3.25 18.26
CA ARG A 79 0.21 -4.25 18.42
C ARG A 79 1.49 -3.66 19.00
N ARG A 80 1.44 -2.47 19.62
CA ARG A 80 2.63 -1.76 20.12
C ARG A 80 3.50 -2.60 21.07
N LYS A 81 2.89 -3.39 21.97
CA LYS A 81 3.62 -4.26 22.91
C LYS A 81 4.44 -5.36 22.21
N PRO A 82 3.85 -6.22 21.36
CA PRO A 82 4.62 -7.23 20.63
C PRO A 82 5.61 -6.63 19.61
N ILE A 83 5.29 -5.49 18.98
CA ILE A 83 6.21 -4.82 18.05
C ILE A 83 7.45 -4.29 18.81
N LEU A 84 7.26 -3.65 19.96
CA LEU A 84 8.36 -3.20 20.80
C LEU A 84 9.19 -4.37 21.36
N ALA A 85 8.55 -5.48 21.74
CA ALA A 85 9.26 -6.68 22.17
C ALA A 85 10.13 -7.26 21.03
N PHE A 86 9.59 -7.36 19.81
CA PHE A 86 10.32 -7.82 18.62
C PHE A 86 11.48 -6.88 18.24
N LEU A 87 11.26 -5.56 18.30
CA LEU A 87 12.32 -4.57 18.07
C LEU A 87 13.41 -4.69 19.15
N ARG A 88 13.03 -4.87 20.42
CA ARG A 88 13.97 -5.03 21.53
C ARG A 88 14.81 -6.29 21.38
N GLU A 89 14.20 -7.43 21.03
CA GLU A 89 14.93 -8.68 20.74
C GLU A 89 15.93 -8.50 19.59
N ARG A 90 15.57 -7.74 18.54
CA ARG A 90 16.49 -7.45 17.43
C ARG A 90 17.66 -6.57 17.84
N TYR A 91 17.42 -5.51 18.61
CA TYR A 91 18.48 -4.66 19.13
C TYR A 91 19.38 -5.42 20.12
N SER A 92 18.81 -6.26 20.99
CA SER A 92 19.57 -7.08 21.94
C SER A 92 20.39 -8.18 21.27
N ARG A 93 19.92 -8.75 20.15
CA ARG A 93 20.72 -9.67 19.32
C ARG A 93 21.87 -8.97 18.60
N GLY A 94 21.65 -7.75 18.13
CA GLY A 94 22.70 -6.93 17.51
C GLY A 94 23.82 -6.57 18.50
N SER A 95 23.46 -6.18 19.73
CA SER A 95 24.45 -5.89 20.78
C SER A 95 25.22 -7.15 21.23
N ALA A 96 24.55 -8.29 21.37
CA ALA A 96 25.19 -9.55 21.73
C ALA A 96 26.17 -10.05 20.65
N SER A 97 25.86 -9.81 19.36
CA SER A 97 26.74 -10.15 18.24
C SER A 97 28.01 -9.29 18.22
N LEU A 98 27.94 -8.00 18.55
CA LEU A 98 29.10 -7.12 18.61
C LEU A 98 30.02 -7.46 19.81
N GLU A 99 29.42 -7.82 20.95
CA GLU A 99 30.18 -8.21 22.14
C GLU A 99 30.91 -9.54 21.94
N SER A 100 30.29 -10.50 21.24
CA SER A 100 30.92 -11.78 20.85
C SER A 100 32.07 -11.61 19.84
N LEU A 101 32.00 -10.62 18.95
CA LEU A 101 33.07 -10.32 17.99
C LEU A 101 34.25 -9.60 18.67
N SER A 102 34.01 -8.81 19.71
CA SER A 102 35.09 -8.14 20.47
C SER A 102 35.87 -9.07 21.42
N LYS A 103 35.31 -10.24 21.76
CA LYS A 103 35.92 -11.25 22.64
C LYS A 103 36.64 -12.38 21.89
N ALA A 104 36.66 -12.36 20.56
CA ALA A 104 37.43 -13.31 19.78
C ALA A 104 38.93 -12.94 19.84
N PRO A 105 39.83 -13.87 20.23
CA PRO A 105 41.27 -13.63 20.42
C PRO A 105 42.03 -13.44 19.11
#